data_AF-A0A417CKC2-F1
#
_entry.id   AF-A0A417CKC2-F1
#
_cell.length_a   1.000
_cell.length_b   1.000
_cell.length_c   1.000
_cell.angle_alpha   90.00
_cell.angle_beta   90.00
_cell.angle_gamma   90.00
#
_symmetry.space_group_name_H-M   'P 1'
#
loop_
_entity.id
_entity.type
_entity.pdbx_description
1 polymer ?
#
loop_
_entity_poly.entity_id
_entity_poly.type
_entity_poly.pdbx_seq_one_letter_code
_entity_poly.pdbx_strand_id
1 'polypeptide(L)'
;MIFIICDILFLAFKEVDNMQESSISEKIKELRTDLKMNQKNFSVAIGIRQSTLSSYENGVVTPSNDVLLTIAQKFHVSLDWLFGLSENKVQISTLSDIIWVLLQMNESNELRYELDINNKLPGDIETETQKWYAGLRFYGNDPEHSLNADMCNFLADLQENRESLESYFTGKDMFDMWKKQTLEYYTSKPVTHKEIEELDFETRIRKRDELLTQKFSNNEQK
;
A
#
# COMPACT_ATOMS: atom_id res chain seq x y z
N MET A 1 -33.95 -3.16 -11.67
CA MET A 1 -32.60 -3.13 -12.27
C MET A 1 -32.36 -1.92 -13.18
N ILE A 2 -33.38 -1.30 -13.80
CA ILE A 2 -33.25 -0.05 -14.58
C ILE A 2 -33.17 1.21 -13.67
N PHE A 3 -33.77 1.18 -12.47
CA PHE A 3 -33.77 2.33 -11.56
C PHE A 3 -32.43 2.62 -10.86
N ILE A 4 -31.58 1.60 -10.64
CA ILE A 4 -30.26 1.79 -10.00
C ILE A 4 -29.27 2.43 -10.97
N ILE A 5 -29.43 2.17 -12.28
CA ILE A 5 -28.57 2.70 -13.33
C ILE A 5 -28.78 4.22 -13.53
N CYS A 6 -30.00 4.73 -13.27
CA CYS A 6 -30.33 6.15 -13.46
C CYS A 6 -29.74 7.04 -12.34
N ASP A 7 -29.73 6.57 -11.08
CA ASP A 7 -29.14 7.32 -9.97
C ASP A 7 -27.60 7.38 -10.05
N ILE A 8 -26.96 6.32 -10.57
CA ILE A 8 -25.51 6.30 -10.83
C ILE A 8 -25.15 7.28 -11.96
N LEU A 9 -25.98 7.39 -13.00
CA LEU A 9 -25.76 8.32 -14.11
C LEU A 9 -25.91 9.80 -13.68
N PHE A 10 -26.80 10.08 -12.72
CA PHE A 10 -26.97 11.43 -12.17
C PHE A 10 -25.83 11.86 -11.24
N LEU A 11 -25.22 10.90 -10.53
CA LEU A 11 -24.01 11.15 -9.73
C LEU A 11 -22.77 11.37 -10.63
N ALA A 12 -22.64 10.58 -11.70
CA ALA A 12 -21.54 10.72 -12.66
C ALA A 12 -21.50 12.11 -13.34
N PHE A 13 -22.67 12.74 -13.56
CA PHE A 13 -22.72 14.07 -14.18
C PHE A 13 -22.28 15.21 -13.23
N LYS A 14 -22.24 14.98 -11.92
CA LYS A 14 -21.79 15.96 -10.93
C LYS A 14 -20.27 15.97 -10.72
N GLU A 15 -19.56 14.93 -11.14
CA GLU A 15 -18.12 14.78 -10.92
C GLU A 15 -17.24 15.36 -12.03
N VAL A 16 -17.82 15.71 -13.20
CA VAL A 16 -17.05 16.18 -14.37
C VAL A 16 -16.61 17.66 -14.26
N ASP A 17 -17.16 18.44 -13.33
CA ASP A 17 -16.97 19.90 -13.27
C ASP A 17 -15.92 20.42 -12.24
N ASN A 18 -15.04 19.56 -11.71
CA ASN A 18 -14.09 20.01 -10.67
C ASN A 18 -12.64 19.52 -10.88
N MET A 19 -12.07 19.76 -12.06
CA MET A 19 -10.60 19.81 -12.21
C MET A 19 -10.10 21.22 -11.86
N GLN A 20 -10.19 21.56 -10.58
CA GLN A 20 -9.55 22.74 -10.03
C GLN A 20 -8.10 22.37 -9.66
N GLU A 21 -7.12 23.13 -10.15
CA GLU A 21 -5.70 22.99 -9.80
C GLU A 21 -5.57 22.99 -8.27
N SER A 22 -5.34 21.82 -7.67
CA SER A 22 -5.41 21.66 -6.22
C SER A 22 -4.24 22.38 -5.56
N SER A 23 -4.53 23.37 -4.73
CA SER A 23 -3.50 24.10 -4.00
C SER A 23 -2.87 23.25 -2.89
N ILE A 24 -1.63 23.58 -2.50
CA ILE A 24 -0.93 22.92 -1.38
C ILE A 24 -1.77 22.95 -0.08
N SER A 25 -2.54 24.02 0.11
CA SER A 25 -3.47 24.20 1.23
C SER A 25 -4.56 23.13 1.25
N GLU A 26 -5.12 22.82 0.08
CA GLU A 26 -6.14 21.79 -0.10
C GLU A 26 -5.54 20.40 0.09
N LYS A 27 -4.35 20.14 -0.45
CA LYS A 27 -3.66 18.84 -0.27
C LYS A 27 -3.30 18.56 1.19
N ILE A 28 -2.87 19.57 1.95
CA ILE A 28 -2.65 19.43 3.40
C ILE A 28 -3.96 19.09 4.13
N LYS A 29 -5.05 19.75 3.75
CA LYS A 29 -6.37 19.50 4.34
C LYS A 29 -6.89 18.11 3.98
N GLU A 30 -6.76 17.72 2.72
CA GLU A 30 -7.10 16.39 2.18
C GLU A 30 -6.36 15.30 2.94
N LEU A 31 -5.02 15.41 3.05
CA LEU A 31 -4.21 14.47 3.81
C LEU A 31 -4.70 14.32 5.26
N ARG A 32 -4.97 15.45 5.93
CA ARG A 32 -5.45 15.44 7.30
C ARG A 32 -6.81 14.75 7.43
N THR A 33 -7.73 15.00 6.50
CA THR A 33 -9.06 14.40 6.52
C THR A 33 -9.04 12.91 6.23
N ASP A 34 -8.17 12.46 5.31
CA ASP A 34 -7.97 11.05 4.99
C ASP A 34 -7.48 10.26 6.20
N LEU A 35 -6.58 10.88 6.97
CA LEU A 35 -6.07 10.34 8.23
C LEU A 35 -7.07 10.45 9.39
N LYS A 36 -8.28 11.01 9.14
CA LYS A 36 -9.34 11.25 10.13
C LYS A 36 -8.85 12.05 11.34
N MET A 37 -7.90 12.96 11.14
CA MET A 37 -7.34 13.79 12.21
C MET A 37 -8.01 15.16 12.27
N ASN A 38 -8.20 15.68 13.49
CA ASN A 38 -8.52 17.10 13.67
C ASN A 38 -7.25 17.96 13.55
N GLN A 39 -7.42 19.28 13.35
CA GLN A 39 -6.29 20.21 13.17
C GLN A 39 -5.32 20.19 14.36
N LYS A 40 -5.82 20.00 15.60
CA LYS A 40 -4.96 19.93 16.78
C LYS A 40 -4.03 18.72 16.70
N ASN A 41 -4.56 17.54 16.45
CA ASN A 41 -3.79 16.29 16.38
C ASN A 41 -2.77 16.34 15.24
N PHE A 42 -3.18 16.81 14.05
CA PHE A 42 -2.28 16.93 12.91
C PHE A 42 -1.16 17.94 13.17
N SER A 43 -1.49 19.11 13.74
CA SER A 43 -0.49 20.14 14.06
C SER A 43 0.54 19.65 15.08
N VAL A 44 0.11 18.88 16.10
CA VAL A 44 1.00 18.24 17.06
C VAL A 44 1.89 17.20 16.37
N ALA A 45 1.33 16.40 15.43
CA ALA A 45 2.11 15.42 14.71
C ALA A 45 3.26 16.06 13.91
N ILE A 46 3.03 17.20 13.25
CA ILE A 46 4.07 17.87 12.46
C ILE A 46 4.85 18.95 13.23
N GLY A 47 4.60 19.10 14.53
CA GLY A 47 5.37 20.01 15.39
C GLY A 47 5.06 21.50 15.23
N ILE A 48 3.86 21.87 14.79
CA ILE A 48 3.46 23.28 14.61
C ILE A 48 2.27 23.66 15.52
N ARG A 49 2.00 24.96 15.62
CA ARG A 49 0.80 25.44 16.34
C ARG A 49 -0.46 25.17 15.50
N GLN A 50 -1.57 24.83 16.16
CA GLN A 50 -2.86 24.63 15.49
C GLN A 50 -3.29 25.85 14.66
N SER A 51 -3.06 27.06 15.18
CA SER A 51 -3.36 28.30 14.46
C SER A 51 -2.58 28.41 13.14
N THR A 52 -1.32 27.96 13.14
CA THR A 52 -0.47 27.94 11.95
C THR A 52 -1.00 26.95 10.92
N LEU A 53 -1.41 25.74 11.35
CA LEU A 53 -2.05 24.78 10.46
C LEU A 53 -3.33 25.34 9.82
N SER A 54 -4.16 26.03 10.61
CA SER A 54 -5.36 26.66 10.08
C SER A 54 -5.04 27.74 9.05
N SER A 55 -3.96 28.52 9.25
CA SER A 55 -3.51 29.48 8.23
C SER A 55 -3.04 28.80 6.94
N TYR A 56 -2.38 27.64 7.05
CA TYR A 56 -1.95 26.85 5.89
C TYR A 56 -3.16 26.30 5.11
N GLU A 57 -4.10 25.64 5.77
CA GLU A 57 -5.28 25.04 5.10
C GLU A 57 -6.21 26.07 4.45
N ASN A 58 -6.13 27.33 4.89
CA ASN A 58 -6.89 28.45 4.31
C ASN A 58 -6.07 29.26 3.27
N GLY A 59 -4.83 28.86 2.97
CA GLY A 59 -3.98 29.57 2.01
C GLY A 59 -3.50 30.95 2.44
N VAL A 60 -3.63 31.29 3.73
CA VAL A 60 -3.22 32.60 4.28
C VAL A 60 -1.69 32.68 4.41
N VAL A 61 -1.05 31.56 4.73
CA VAL A 61 0.40 31.45 4.87
C VAL A 61 0.86 30.21 4.11
N THR A 62 1.97 30.32 3.40
CA THR A 62 2.61 29.16 2.76
C THR A 62 3.48 28.41 3.78
N PRO A 63 3.38 27.06 3.86
CA PRO A 63 4.27 26.28 4.71
C PRO A 63 5.74 26.44 4.32
N SER A 64 6.65 26.39 5.30
CA SER A 64 8.08 26.35 5.02
C SER A 64 8.50 24.99 4.47
N ASN A 65 9.64 24.93 3.77
CA ASN A 65 10.20 23.67 3.24
C ASN A 65 10.36 22.61 4.35
N ASP A 66 10.82 23.00 5.54
CA ASP A 66 10.99 22.08 6.68
C ASP A 66 9.66 21.44 7.11
N VAL A 67 8.56 22.20 7.09
CA VAL A 67 7.23 21.69 7.42
C VAL A 67 6.75 20.73 6.33
N LEU A 68 6.97 21.06 5.05
CA LEU A 68 6.62 20.19 3.92
C LEU A 68 7.38 18.87 3.95
N LEU A 69 8.68 18.92 4.23
CA LEU A 69 9.52 17.73 4.41
C LEU A 69 9.05 16.88 5.59
N THR A 70 8.68 17.52 6.71
CA THR A 70 8.14 16.83 7.89
C THR A 70 6.82 16.12 7.56
N ILE A 71 5.92 16.77 6.82
CA ILE A 71 4.65 16.17 6.37
C ILE A 71 4.94 14.96 5.48
N ALA A 72 5.80 15.12 4.47
CA ALA A 72 6.14 14.07 3.52
C ALA A 72 6.73 12.83 4.22
N GLN A 73 7.67 13.03 5.14
CA GLN A 73 8.29 11.95 5.91
C GLN A 73 7.31 11.28 6.86
N LYS A 74 6.50 12.07 7.58
CA LYS A 74 5.65 11.54 8.65
C LYS A 74 4.42 10.80 8.14
N PHE A 75 3.90 11.18 6.98
CA PHE A 75 2.70 10.59 6.39
C PHE A 75 2.97 9.83 5.09
N HIS A 76 4.24 9.65 4.75
CA HIS A 76 4.69 8.88 3.58
C HIS A 76 4.04 9.32 2.26
N VAL A 77 3.91 10.63 2.07
CA VAL A 77 3.41 11.24 0.82
C VAL A 77 4.56 11.88 0.05
N SER A 78 4.49 11.82 -1.29
CA SER A 78 5.44 12.54 -2.14
C SER A 78 5.22 14.06 -2.09
N LEU A 79 6.30 14.83 -2.27
CA LEU A 79 6.20 16.28 -2.44
C LEU A 79 5.40 16.62 -3.70
N ASP A 80 5.58 15.87 -4.79
CA ASP A 80 4.80 16.05 -6.01
C ASP A 80 3.29 16.02 -5.74
N TRP A 81 2.82 15.03 -4.96
CA TRP A 81 1.41 14.96 -4.55
C TRP A 81 1.00 16.16 -3.69
N LEU A 82 1.85 16.56 -2.74
CA LEU A 82 1.57 17.69 -1.84
C LEU A 82 1.45 19.02 -2.60
N PHE A 83 2.16 19.16 -3.72
CA PHE A 83 2.10 20.31 -4.62
C PHE A 83 1.04 20.17 -5.73
N GLY A 84 0.25 19.09 -5.75
CA GLY A 84 -0.77 18.88 -6.77
C GLY A 84 -0.22 18.47 -8.15
N LEU A 85 1.04 18.05 -8.23
CA LEU A 85 1.70 17.58 -9.46
C LEU A 85 1.37 16.11 -9.77
N SER A 86 0.80 15.38 -8.81
CA SER A 86 0.39 13.97 -8.93
C SER A 86 -0.85 13.71 -8.08
N GLU A 87 -1.80 12.93 -8.61
CA GLU A 87 -2.95 12.44 -7.83
C GLU A 87 -2.58 11.27 -6.92
N ASN A 88 -1.54 10.51 -7.27
CA ASN A 88 -1.08 9.40 -6.46
C ASN A 88 -0.12 9.88 -5.38
N LYS A 89 -0.37 9.48 -4.13
CA LYS A 89 0.47 9.77 -2.97
C LYS A 89 1.89 9.21 -3.12
N VAL A 90 2.00 8.05 -3.77
CA VAL A 90 3.24 7.33 -4.08
C VAL A 90 3.37 7.17 -5.60
N GLN A 91 4.55 7.42 -6.14
CA GLN A 91 4.88 7.13 -7.54
C GLN A 91 5.82 5.92 -7.59
N ILE A 92 5.46 4.93 -8.40
CA ILE A 92 6.32 3.78 -8.71
C ILE A 92 6.86 4.00 -10.12
N SER A 93 8.16 4.22 -10.24
CA SER A 93 8.81 4.60 -11.50
C SER A 93 9.91 3.62 -11.93
N THR A 94 10.48 2.90 -10.96
CA THR A 94 11.59 1.96 -11.18
C THR A 94 11.29 0.60 -10.57
N LEU A 95 12.05 -0.42 -11.00
CA LEU A 95 12.01 -1.73 -10.37
C LEU A 95 12.42 -1.67 -8.88
N SER A 96 13.31 -0.75 -8.50
CA SER A 96 13.69 -0.55 -7.11
C SER A 96 12.50 -0.16 -6.23
N ASP A 97 11.58 0.67 -6.75
CA ASP A 97 10.36 1.06 -6.04
C ASP A 97 9.45 -0.16 -5.80
N ILE A 98 9.32 -1.02 -6.80
CA ILE A 98 8.54 -2.26 -6.71
C ILE A 98 9.17 -3.23 -5.69
N ILE A 99 10.49 -3.41 -5.75
CA ILE A 99 11.22 -4.26 -4.80
C ILE A 99 11.09 -3.70 -3.38
N TRP A 100 11.18 -2.38 -3.21
CA TRP A 100 11.01 -1.73 -1.92
C TRP A 100 9.62 -2.02 -1.33
N VAL A 101 8.55 -1.96 -2.13
CA VAL A 101 7.21 -2.35 -1.67
C VAL A 101 7.18 -3.81 -1.16
N LEU A 102 7.81 -4.74 -1.89
CA LEU A 102 7.87 -6.14 -1.46
C LEU A 102 8.64 -6.33 -0.15
N LEU A 103 9.73 -5.57 0.05
CA LEU A 103 10.50 -5.57 1.30
C LEU A 103 9.68 -4.99 2.46
N GLN A 104 8.98 -3.88 2.23
CA GLN A 104 8.09 -3.29 3.25
C GLN A 104 6.94 -4.22 3.61
N MET A 105 6.35 -4.92 2.63
CA MET A 105 5.36 -5.97 2.90
C MET A 105 5.94 -7.10 3.75
N ASN A 106 7.20 -7.50 3.53
CA ASN A 106 7.86 -8.52 4.34
C ASN A 106 8.11 -8.05 5.79
N GLU A 107 8.24 -6.75 6.01
CA GLU A 107 8.38 -6.13 7.33
C GLU A 107 7.04 -5.92 8.04
N SER A 108 5.89 -6.17 7.40
CA SER A 108 4.58 -6.02 8.04
C SER A 108 4.26 -7.18 9.00
N ASN A 109 3.63 -6.88 10.14
CA ASN A 109 3.12 -7.89 11.07
C ASN A 109 1.83 -8.55 10.57
N GLU A 110 0.95 -7.79 9.92
CA GLU A 110 -0.38 -8.23 9.52
C GLU A 110 -0.41 -9.02 8.22
N LEU A 111 0.66 -8.95 7.42
CA LEU A 111 0.82 -9.66 6.16
C LEU A 111 2.00 -10.62 6.17
N ARG A 112 1.79 -11.78 5.55
CA ARG A 112 2.84 -12.74 5.25
C ARG A 112 2.54 -13.45 3.94
N TYR A 113 3.52 -13.39 3.05
CA TYR A 113 3.52 -14.19 1.84
C TYR A 113 4.61 -15.26 1.92
N GLU A 114 4.33 -16.39 1.27
CA GLU A 114 5.30 -17.42 0.97
C GLU A 114 5.71 -17.31 -0.50
N LEU A 115 6.94 -17.72 -0.79
CA LEU A 115 7.51 -17.65 -2.13
C LEU A 115 7.39 -19.01 -2.82
N ASP A 116 6.74 -19.03 -3.98
CA ASP A 116 6.71 -20.17 -4.88
C ASP A 116 7.71 -19.93 -6.01
N ILE A 117 8.86 -20.61 -5.95
CA ILE A 117 9.99 -20.33 -6.85
C ILE A 117 10.28 -21.55 -7.69
N ASN A 118 10.22 -21.39 -9.01
CA ASN A 118 10.79 -22.33 -9.96
C ASN A 118 11.94 -21.65 -10.70
N ASN A 119 13.17 -21.83 -10.20
CA ASN A 119 14.37 -21.15 -10.73
C ASN A 119 14.79 -21.66 -12.10
N LYS A 120 15.42 -20.78 -12.88
CA LYS A 120 16.12 -21.13 -14.11
C LYS A 120 17.61 -21.35 -13.83
N LEU A 121 18.07 -22.58 -14.01
CA LEU A 121 19.47 -22.96 -13.89
C LEU A 121 20.18 -22.91 -15.25
N PRO A 122 21.52 -22.78 -15.27
CA PRO A 122 22.29 -22.85 -16.51
C PRO A 122 22.07 -24.20 -17.21
N GLY A 123 21.58 -24.15 -18.45
CA GLY A 123 21.28 -25.34 -19.26
C GLY A 123 19.82 -25.78 -19.26
N ASP A 124 18.96 -25.13 -18.48
CA ASP A 124 17.52 -25.43 -18.48
C ASP A 124 16.87 -25.06 -19.82
N ILE A 125 16.00 -25.95 -20.29
CA ILE A 125 15.14 -25.73 -21.45
C ILE A 125 13.72 -25.50 -20.92
N GLU A 126 13.20 -24.29 -21.07
CA GLU A 126 11.83 -23.97 -20.64
C GLU A 126 10.82 -24.76 -21.50
N THR A 127 9.89 -25.44 -20.84
CA THR A 127 8.76 -26.11 -21.47
C THR A 127 7.45 -25.48 -20.99
N GLU A 128 6.32 -25.82 -21.61
CA GLU A 128 5.01 -25.31 -21.18
C GLU A 128 4.71 -25.62 -19.70
N THR A 129 5.22 -26.74 -19.19
CA THR A 129 5.03 -27.21 -17.81
C THR A 129 6.18 -26.85 -16.87
N GLN A 130 7.33 -26.39 -17.40
CA GLN A 130 8.52 -26.01 -16.61
C GLN A 130 8.99 -24.60 -17.01
N LYS A 131 8.14 -23.61 -16.72
CA LYS A 131 8.46 -22.20 -16.94
C LYS A 131 9.24 -21.62 -15.77
N TRP A 132 10.18 -20.72 -16.03
CA TRP A 132 10.81 -19.94 -14.98
C TRP A 132 9.78 -18.99 -14.35
N TYR A 133 9.52 -19.13 -13.05
CA TYR A 133 8.59 -18.25 -12.35
C TYR A 133 8.96 -18.04 -10.88
N ALA A 134 8.47 -16.93 -10.34
CA ALA A 134 8.36 -16.71 -8.91
C ALA A 134 6.97 -16.14 -8.63
N GLY A 135 6.28 -16.66 -7.62
CA GLY A 135 4.97 -16.24 -7.18
C GLY A 135 4.95 -15.90 -5.70
N LEU A 136 4.08 -14.96 -5.33
CA LEU A 136 3.73 -14.68 -3.94
C LEU A 136 2.46 -15.44 -3.59
N ARG A 137 2.47 -16.17 -2.48
CA ARG A 137 1.31 -16.93 -1.99
C ARG A 137 0.92 -16.44 -0.61
N PHE A 138 -0.34 -16.05 -0.45
CA PHE A 138 -0.92 -15.67 0.84
C PHE A 138 -1.81 -16.80 1.35
N TYR A 139 -1.71 -17.11 2.63
CA TYR A 139 -2.59 -18.06 3.30
C TYR A 139 -3.66 -17.28 4.04
N GLY A 140 -4.83 -17.11 3.44
CA GLY A 140 -5.93 -16.31 4.01
C GLY A 140 -6.52 -16.86 5.32
N ASN A 141 -6.23 -18.12 5.64
CA ASN A 141 -6.63 -18.77 6.89
C ASN A 141 -5.55 -18.71 7.98
N ASP A 142 -4.46 -17.96 7.76
CA ASP A 142 -3.41 -17.78 8.74
C ASP A 142 -3.86 -16.87 9.89
N PRO A 143 -3.99 -17.37 11.13
CA PRO A 143 -4.46 -16.57 12.25
C PRO A 143 -3.42 -15.55 12.76
N GLU A 144 -2.14 -15.70 12.40
CA GLU A 144 -1.06 -14.80 12.84
C GLU A 144 -1.01 -13.52 12.00
N HIS A 145 -1.58 -13.56 10.78
CA HIS A 145 -1.48 -12.49 9.79
C HIS A 145 -2.87 -12.03 9.35
N SER A 146 -3.44 -11.09 10.12
CA SER A 146 -4.84 -10.67 10.03
C SER A 146 -5.27 -10.11 8.67
N LEU A 147 -4.34 -9.63 7.84
CA LEU A 147 -4.64 -9.07 6.52
C LEU A 147 -4.39 -10.05 5.37
N ASN A 148 -3.97 -11.30 5.63
CA ASN A 148 -3.79 -12.29 4.55
C ASN A 148 -5.11 -12.61 3.84
N ALA A 149 -6.22 -12.72 4.58
CA ALA A 149 -7.55 -12.95 4.00
C ALA A 149 -7.96 -11.79 3.07
N ASP A 150 -7.74 -10.57 3.51
CA ASP A 150 -7.97 -9.36 2.73
C ASP A 150 -7.14 -9.34 1.45
N MET A 151 -5.86 -9.73 1.53
CA MET A 151 -4.99 -9.84 0.35
C MET A 151 -5.48 -10.92 -0.61
N CYS A 152 -5.91 -12.08 -0.12
CA CYS A 152 -6.50 -13.13 -0.97
C CYS A 152 -7.75 -12.62 -1.71
N ASN A 153 -8.64 -11.92 -1.02
CA ASN A 153 -9.85 -11.35 -1.62
C ASN A 153 -9.49 -10.29 -2.67
N PHE A 154 -8.59 -9.36 -2.35
CA PHE A 154 -8.12 -8.35 -3.30
C PHE A 154 -7.50 -8.97 -4.56
N LEU A 155 -6.66 -10.00 -4.41
CA LEU A 155 -6.02 -10.65 -5.55
C LEU A 155 -7.03 -11.39 -6.44
N ALA A 156 -8.06 -11.99 -5.85
CA ALA A 156 -9.17 -12.60 -6.59
C ALA A 156 -9.95 -11.54 -7.38
N ASP A 157 -10.34 -10.44 -6.71
CA ASP A 157 -11.04 -9.33 -7.37
C ASP A 157 -10.19 -8.71 -8.49
N LEU A 158 -8.87 -8.55 -8.26
CA LEU A 158 -7.94 -8.03 -9.26
C LEU A 158 -7.85 -8.95 -10.47
N GLN A 159 -7.83 -10.27 -10.27
CA GLN A 159 -7.83 -11.23 -11.38
C GLN A 159 -9.08 -11.04 -12.24
N GLU A 160 -10.27 -11.06 -11.64
CA GLU A 160 -11.54 -10.91 -12.36
C GLU A 160 -11.64 -9.57 -13.09
N ASN A 161 -11.30 -8.47 -12.42
CA ASN A 161 -11.36 -7.13 -13.01
C ASN A 161 -10.34 -6.95 -14.14
N ARG A 162 -9.15 -7.55 -14.02
CA ARG A 162 -8.15 -7.56 -15.09
C ARG A 162 -8.65 -8.31 -16.30
N GLU A 163 -9.15 -9.53 -16.12
CA GLU A 163 -9.69 -10.36 -17.21
C GLU A 163 -10.86 -9.65 -17.91
N SER A 164 -11.75 -9.01 -17.13
CA SER A 164 -12.87 -8.22 -17.65
C SER A 164 -12.44 -7.00 -18.48
N LEU A 165 -11.39 -6.29 -18.05
CA LEU A 165 -10.80 -5.18 -18.81
C LEU A 165 -10.11 -5.67 -20.10
N GLU A 166 -9.31 -6.74 -20.00
CA GLU A 166 -8.57 -7.32 -21.12
C GLU A 166 -9.49 -7.95 -22.18
N SER A 167 -10.65 -8.44 -21.76
CA SER A 167 -11.72 -8.96 -22.65
C SER A 167 -12.68 -7.88 -23.14
N TYR A 168 -12.43 -6.60 -22.83
CA TYR A 168 -13.25 -5.44 -23.21
C TYR A 168 -14.69 -5.45 -22.65
N PHE A 169 -14.97 -6.27 -21.64
CA PHE A 169 -16.27 -6.29 -20.96
C PHE A 169 -16.47 -5.06 -20.06
N THR A 170 -15.37 -4.50 -19.55
CA THR A 170 -15.35 -3.30 -18.72
C THR A 170 -14.50 -2.20 -19.36
N GLY A 171 -15.02 -0.98 -19.36
CA GLY A 171 -14.29 0.21 -19.82
C GLY A 171 -13.19 0.65 -18.85
N LYS A 172 -12.20 1.40 -19.35
CA LYS A 172 -11.09 1.93 -18.54
C LYS A 172 -11.59 2.79 -17.37
N ASP A 173 -12.62 3.60 -17.60
CA ASP A 173 -13.28 4.46 -16.61
C ASP A 173 -13.85 3.65 -15.43
N MET A 174 -14.56 2.56 -15.73
CA MET A 174 -15.10 1.67 -14.71
C MET A 174 -14.00 0.94 -13.93
N PHE A 175 -12.93 0.52 -14.61
CA PHE A 175 -11.76 -0.07 -13.95
C PHE A 175 -11.02 0.95 -13.06
N ASP A 176 -10.90 2.20 -13.50
CA ASP A 176 -10.33 3.29 -12.71
C ASP A 176 -11.18 3.61 -11.47
N MET A 177 -12.51 3.59 -11.62
CA MET A 177 -13.45 3.74 -10.49
C MET A 177 -13.29 2.60 -9.48
N TRP A 178 -13.21 1.35 -9.94
CA TRP A 178 -12.97 0.19 -9.07
C TRP A 178 -11.65 0.33 -8.30
N LYS A 179 -10.57 0.74 -8.96
CA LYS A 179 -9.29 0.99 -8.29
C LYS A 179 -9.43 2.03 -7.18
N LYS A 180 -10.09 3.17 -7.46
CA LYS A 180 -10.30 4.25 -6.47
C LYS A 180 -11.07 3.75 -5.25
N GLN A 181 -12.20 3.06 -5.46
CA GLN A 181 -13.04 2.51 -4.38
C GLN A 181 -12.28 1.45 -3.56
N THR A 182 -11.50 0.60 -4.23
CA THR A 182 -10.70 -0.43 -3.57
C THR A 182 -9.64 0.17 -2.66
N LEU A 183 -8.91 1.20 -3.13
CA LEU A 183 -7.91 1.90 -2.32
C LEU A 183 -8.54 2.61 -1.11
N GLU A 184 -9.71 3.22 -1.29
CA GLU A 184 -10.44 3.87 -0.19
C GLU A 184 -10.88 2.85 0.88
N TYR A 185 -11.40 1.69 0.47
CA TYR A 185 -11.78 0.61 1.38
C TYR A 185 -10.60 0.16 2.26
N TYR A 186 -9.45 -0.12 1.64
CA TYR A 186 -8.27 -0.62 2.34
C TYR A 186 -7.51 0.45 3.13
N THR A 187 -7.74 1.75 2.88
CA THR A 187 -7.17 2.84 3.70
C THR A 187 -7.53 2.71 5.18
N SER A 188 -8.64 2.03 5.51
CA SER A 188 -9.06 1.78 6.89
C SER A 188 -8.31 0.65 7.60
N LYS A 189 -7.43 -0.08 6.91
CA LYS A 189 -6.71 -1.26 7.42
C LYS A 189 -5.20 -0.98 7.53
N PRO A 190 -4.73 -0.44 8.66
CA PRO A 190 -3.33 -0.09 8.82
C PRO A 190 -2.45 -1.33 8.92
N VAL A 191 -1.18 -1.16 8.53
CA VAL A 191 -0.10 -2.14 8.77
C VAL A 191 0.88 -1.57 9.79
N THR A 192 1.51 -2.47 10.54
CA THR A 192 2.59 -2.15 11.48
C THR A 192 3.87 -2.89 11.08
N HIS A 193 5.02 -2.34 11.47
CA HIS A 193 6.33 -2.91 11.15
C HIS A 193 6.81 -3.86 12.25
N LYS A 194 7.46 -4.94 11.85
CA LYS A 194 8.15 -5.89 12.71
C LYS A 194 9.28 -5.20 13.45
N GLU A 195 9.37 -5.41 14.76
CA GLU A 195 10.56 -5.07 15.52
C GLU A 195 11.60 -6.17 15.31
N ILE A 196 12.64 -5.86 14.53
CA ILE A 196 13.77 -6.77 14.31
C ILE A 196 14.79 -6.51 15.41
N GLU A 197 14.99 -7.49 16.30
CA GLU A 197 16.01 -7.42 17.35
C GLU A 197 17.42 -7.34 16.74
N GLU A 198 18.14 -6.25 17.00
CA GLU A 198 19.56 -6.16 16.67
C GLU A 198 20.37 -7.02 17.63
N LEU A 199 20.79 -8.18 17.13
CA LEU A 199 21.58 -9.15 17.89
C LEU A 199 23.06 -9.05 17.56
N ASP A 200 23.90 -9.07 18.59
CA ASP A 200 25.33 -9.24 18.43
C ASP A 200 25.67 -10.58 17.74
N PHE A 201 26.89 -10.68 17.22
CA PHE A 201 27.32 -11.86 16.48
C PHE A 201 27.22 -13.15 17.29
N GLU A 202 27.67 -13.15 18.56
CA GLU A 202 27.69 -14.34 19.40
C GLU A 202 26.27 -14.81 19.72
N THR A 203 25.36 -13.88 20.01
CA THR A 203 23.95 -14.19 20.27
C THR A 203 23.26 -14.76 19.04
N ARG A 204 23.54 -14.25 17.83
CA ARG A 204 22.98 -14.81 16.58
C ARG A 204 23.45 -16.24 16.33
N ILE A 205 24.73 -16.53 16.55
CA ILE A 205 25.28 -17.88 16.39
C ILE A 205 24.62 -18.84 17.37
N ARG A 206 24.49 -18.44 18.64
CA ARG A 206 23.82 -19.26 19.65
C ARG A 206 22.38 -19.58 19.28
N LYS A 207 21.56 -18.57 18.94
CA LYS A 207 20.16 -18.77 18.53
C LYS A 207 20.04 -19.67 17.30
N ARG A 208 20.96 -19.53 16.32
CA ARG A 208 21.01 -20.39 15.13
C ARG A 208 21.26 -21.84 15.50
N ASP A 209 22.27 -22.10 16.34
CA ASP A 209 22.66 -23.45 16.71
C ASP A 209 21.55 -24.15 17.52
N GLU A 210 20.91 -23.43 18.46
CA GLU A 210 19.71 -23.90 19.19
C GLU A 210 18.57 -24.30 18.23
N LEU A 211 18.29 -23.47 17.22
CA LEU A 211 17.24 -23.73 16.23
C LEU A 211 17.56 -24.94 15.34
N LEU A 212 18.83 -25.11 14.95
CA LEU A 212 19.27 -26.28 14.19
C LEU A 212 19.07 -27.57 15.00
N THR A 213 19.49 -27.59 16.27
CA THR A 213 19.30 -28.76 17.15
C THR A 213 17.83 -29.14 17.29
N GLN A 214 16.93 -28.16 17.43
CA GLN A 214 15.49 -28.41 17.47
C GLN A 214 14.95 -29.02 16.17
N LYS A 215 15.37 -28.49 15.01
CA LYS A 215 14.94 -29.01 13.70
C LYS A 215 15.42 -30.45 13.46
N PHE A 216 16.66 -30.77 13.84
CA PHE A 216 17.18 -32.14 13.71
C PHE A 216 16.44 -33.12 14.63
N SER A 217 16.20 -32.74 15.89
CA SER A 217 15.48 -33.59 16.85
C SER A 217 14.04 -33.89 16.43
N ASN A 218 13.34 -32.91 15.83
CA ASN A 218 11.96 -33.09 15.35
C ASN A 218 11.86 -33.94 14.07
N ASN A 219 12.93 -33.98 13.26
CA ASN A 219 12.96 -34.80 12.04
C ASN A 219 13.30 -36.28 12.33
N GLU A 220 13.94 -36.59 13.46
CA GLU A 220 14.20 -37.98 13.90
C GLU A 220 12.94 -38.64 14.53
N GLN A 221 11.90 -37.86 14.84
CA GLN A 221 10.65 -38.34 15.43
C GLN A 221 9.49 -38.51 14.42
N LYS A 222 9.73 -38.23 13.12
CA LYS A 222 8.77 -38.44 12.02
C LYS A 222 9.22 -39.58 11.11
#